data_AF-A0A7Y6GCG4-F1
#
_entry.id   AF-A0A7Y6GCG4-F1
#
_cell.length_a   1.000
_cell.length_b   1.000
_cell.length_c   1.000
_cell.angle_alpha   90.00
_cell.angle_beta   90.00
_cell.angle_gamma   90.00
#
_symmetry.space_group_name_H-M   'P 1'
#
loop_
_entity.id
_entity.type
_entity.pdbx_description
1 polymer ?
#
loop_
_entity_poly.entity_id
_entity_poly.type
_entity_poly.pdbx_seq_one_letter_code
_entity_poly.pdbx_strand_id
1 'polypeptide(L)' 'MASAPPAPDADIDPHAAVESLRAALDQAGIVLPSLSADPASPSLRLVELGRVRADVALRLAHALEPRETAP' A
#
# COMPACT_ATOMS: atom_id res chain seq x y z
N MET A 1 -18.09 6.19 -27.78
CA MET A 1 -16.83 5.81 -27.12
C MET A 1 -17.22 5.00 -25.89
N ALA A 2 -16.84 3.72 -25.85
CA ALA A 2 -17.14 2.82 -24.73
C ALA A 2 -15.95 2.74 -23.76
N SER A 3 -16.26 2.36 -22.51
CA SER A 3 -15.37 1.97 -21.40
C SER A 3 -14.78 3.11 -20.56
N ALA A 4 -14.73 3.01 -19.23
CA ALA A 4 -14.54 1.82 -18.40
C ALA A 4 -15.63 1.64 -17.30
N PRO A 5 -15.87 0.41 -16.80
CA PRO A 5 -16.67 0.19 -15.60
C PRO A 5 -16.03 0.94 -14.41
N PRO A 6 -16.82 1.37 -13.41
CA PRO A 6 -16.25 1.99 -12.21
C PRO A 6 -15.27 0.99 -11.58
N ALA A 7 -13.99 1.37 -11.55
CA ALA A 7 -12.96 0.59 -10.89
C ALA A 7 -13.38 0.45 -9.41
N PRO A 8 -13.43 -0.77 -8.84
CA PRO A 8 -13.96 -1.03 -7.50
C PRO A 8 -13.14 -0.42 -6.36
N ASP A 9 -12.02 0.26 -6.65
CA ASP A 9 -11.09 0.83 -5.67
C ASP A 9 -11.25 2.36 -5.46
N ALA A 10 -12.31 2.95 -6.02
CA ALA A 10 -12.48 4.41 -6.08
C ALA A 10 -12.88 5.09 -4.75
N ASP A 11 -12.83 4.41 -3.61
CA ASP A 11 -13.25 4.96 -2.30
C ASP A 11 -12.33 4.59 -1.12
N ILE A 12 -11.08 4.24 -1.40
CA ILE A 12 -10.10 4.02 -0.33
C ILE A 12 -9.45 5.36 0.01
N ASP A 13 -9.56 5.77 1.27
CA ASP A 13 -8.86 6.93 1.81
C ASP A 13 -7.34 6.63 1.94
N PRO A 14 -6.46 7.42 1.31
CA PRO A 14 -5.02 7.19 1.34
C PRO A 14 -4.42 7.18 2.75
N HIS A 15 -4.99 7.96 3.67
CA HIS A 15 -4.51 8.00 5.04
C HIS A 15 -4.92 6.72 5.79
N ALA A 16 -6.15 6.25 5.64
CA ALA A 16 -6.59 4.96 6.17
C ALA A 16 -5.79 3.78 5.58
N ALA A 17 -5.43 3.84 4.30
CA ALA A 17 -4.56 2.87 3.65
C ALA A 17 -3.15 2.87 4.26
N VAL A 18 -2.58 4.06 4.54
CA VAL A 18 -1.28 4.22 5.22
C VAL A 18 -1.31 3.63 6.62
N GLU A 19 -2.33 3.90 7.42
CA GLU A 19 -2.41 3.38 8.79
C GLU A 19 -2.59 1.86 8.79
N SER A 20 -3.42 1.32 7.89
CA SER A 20 -3.60 -0.13 7.72
C SER A 20 -2.29 -0.82 7.30
N LEU A 21 -1.57 -0.22 6.35
CA LEU A 21 -0.27 -0.71 5.91
C LEU A 21 0.78 -0.61 7.03
N ARG A 22 0.81 0.49 7.78
CA ARG A 22 1.71 0.66 8.93
C ARG A 22 1.47 -0.41 9.99
N ALA A 23 0.20 -0.73 10.29
CA ALA A 23 -0.14 -1.79 11.23
C ALA A 23 0.31 -3.17 10.73
N ALA A 24 0.05 -3.50 9.46
CA ALA A 24 0.49 -4.77 8.87
C ALA A 24 2.02 -4.93 8.86
N LEU A 25 2.74 -3.85 8.57
CA LEU A 25 4.19 -3.80 8.59
C LEU A 25 4.74 -3.98 10.02
N ASP A 26 4.15 -3.31 11.01
CA ASP A 26 4.54 -3.43 12.41
C ASP A 26 4.38 -4.87 12.92
N GLN A 27 3.29 -5.55 12.56
CA GLN A 27 3.10 -6.97 12.86
C GLN A 27 4.15 -7.88 12.22
N ALA A 28 4.72 -7.47 11.08
CA ALA A 28 5.81 -8.15 10.41
C ALA A 28 7.21 -7.76 10.95
N GLY A 29 7.29 -6.90 11.97
CA GLY A 29 8.53 -6.38 12.53
C GLY A 29 9.23 -5.36 11.62
N ILE A 30 8.48 -4.72 10.72
CA ILE A 30 8.97 -3.72 9.76
C ILE A 30 8.48 -2.34 10.17
N VAL A 31 9.40 -1.40 10.36
CA VAL A 31 9.07 0.00 10.64
C VAL A 31 9.48 0.86 9.45
N LEU A 32 8.53 1.59 8.88
CA LEU A 32 8.76 2.59 7.83
C LEU A 32 8.39 3.99 8.33
N PRO A 33 9.33 4.73 8.95
CA PRO A 33 9.05 6.04 9.56
C PRO A 33 8.59 7.10 8.56
N SER A 34 8.94 6.95 7.28
CA SER A 34 8.60 7.89 6.21
C SER A 34 7.30 7.53 5.47
N LEU A 35 6.60 6.45 5.85
CA LEU A 35 5.36 6.04 5.19
C LEU A 35 4.27 7.10 5.39
N SER A 36 3.80 7.68 4.29
CA SER A 36 2.78 8.73 4.26
C SER A 36 1.96 8.66 2.98
N ALA A 37 0.76 9.26 2.96
CA ALA A 37 0.03 9.46 1.71
C ALA A 37 0.81 10.44 0.82
N ASP A 38 0.80 10.24 -0.49
CA ASP A 38 1.47 11.13 -1.44
C ASP A 38 0.80 12.52 -1.43
N PRO A 39 1.52 13.58 -1.01
CA PRO A 39 0.98 14.93 -1.03
C PRO A 39 1.06 15.57 -2.42
N ALA A 40 1.88 15.04 -3.34
CA ALA A 40 2.12 15.65 -4.64
C ALA A 40 0.95 15.44 -5.62
N SER A 41 0.27 14.30 -5.52
CA SER A 41 -0.80 13.88 -6.43
C SER A 41 -2.02 13.34 -5.65
N PRO A 42 -2.74 14.19 -4.90
CA PRO A 42 -3.83 13.75 -4.02
C PRO A 42 -4.98 13.09 -4.79
N SER A 43 -5.22 13.50 -6.04
CA SER A 43 -6.24 12.91 -6.91
C SER A 43 -5.91 11.46 -7.32
N LEU A 44 -4.65 11.06 -7.24
CA LEU A 44 -4.18 9.70 -7.57
C LEU A 44 -4.12 8.77 -6.37
N ARG A 45 -4.32 9.27 -5.14
CA ARG A 45 -4.46 8.47 -3.92
C ARG A 45 -3.28 7.51 -3.68
N LEU A 46 -2.07 7.99 -3.95
CA LEU A 46 -0.85 7.21 -3.81
C LEU A 46 -0.33 7.22 -2.37
N VAL A 47 0.57 6.28 -2.07
CA VAL A 47 1.27 6.16 -0.78
C VAL A 47 2.77 6.15 -1.03
N GLU A 48 3.50 7.01 -0.33
CA GLU A 48 4.95 7.16 -0.41
C GLU A 48 5.66 6.07 0.42
N LEU A 49 6.27 5.10 -0.27
CA LEU A 49 7.12 4.07 0.35
C LEU A 49 8.57 4.56 0.44
N GLY A 50 8.79 5.60 1.25
CA GLY A 50 10.08 6.30 1.35
C GLY A 50 11.27 5.36 1.57
N ARG A 51 12.33 5.56 0.74
CA ARG A 51 13.66 4.89 0.74
C ARG A 51 13.76 3.67 1.64
N VAL A 52 13.06 2.61 1.27
CA VAL A 52 13.06 1.34 1.98
C VAL A 52 14.37 0.60 1.72
N ARG A 53 14.95 -0.02 2.76
CA ARG A 53 16.13 -0.87 2.60
C ARG A 53 15.77 -2.10 1.77
N ALA A 54 16.71 -2.59 0.95
CA ALA A 54 16.45 -3.73 0.05
C ALA A 54 15.96 -4.99 0.78
N ASP A 55 16.47 -5.27 1.99
CA ASP A 55 16.03 -6.40 2.81
C ASP A 55 14.57 -6.28 3.28
N VAL A 56 14.13 -5.05 3.54
CA VAL A 56 12.75 -4.75 3.93
C VAL A 56 11.82 -4.79 2.71
N ALA A 57 12.27 -4.29 1.56
CA ALA A 57 11.51 -4.40 0.31
C ALA A 57 11.24 -5.86 -0.07
N LEU A 58 12.22 -6.75 0.17
CA LEU A 58 12.07 -8.19 -0.04
C LEU A 58 11.10 -8.84 0.96
N ARG A 59 11.12 -8.43 2.24
CA ARG A 59 10.13 -8.90 3.22
C ARG A 59 8.72 -8.40 2.92
N LEU A 60 8.57 -7.16 2.45
CA LEU A 60 7.30 -6.61 1.99
C LEU A 60 6.77 -7.41 0.80
N ALA A 61 7.62 -7.72 -0.17
CA ALA A 61 7.25 -8.56 -1.31
C ALA A 61 6.65 -9.89 -0.82
N HIS A 62 7.33 -10.61 0.07
CA HIS A 62 6.82 -11.87 0.65
C HIS A 62 5.52 -11.72 1.45
N ALA A 63 5.33 -10.60 2.15
CA ALA A 63 4.10 -10.35 2.91
C ALA A 63 2.90 -9.99 2.01
N LEU A 64 3.16 -9.37 0.86
CA LEU A 64 2.17 -9.00 -0.15
C LEU A 64 1.89 -10.11 -1.18
N GLU A 65 2.68 -11.20 -1.16
CA GLU A 65 2.35 -12.34 -1.99
C GLU A 65 0.92 -12.77 -1.66
N PRO A 66 0.04 -12.92 -2.67
CA PRO A 66 -1.31 -13.39 -2.44
C PRO A 66 -1.21 -14.69 -1.64
N ARG A 67 -1.71 -14.69 -0.40
CA ARG A 67 -2.02 -15.95 0.26
C ARG A 67 -3.02 -16.59 -0.68
N GLU A 68 -2.62 -17.67 -1.35
CA GLU A 68 -3.46 -18.45 -2.25
C GLU A 68 -4.87 -18.47 -1.68
N THR A 69 -5.77 -17.69 -2.28
CA THR A 69 -7.19 -17.81 -2.01
C THR A 69 -7.50 -19.20 -2.52
N ALA A 70 -7.45 -20.17 -1.61
CA ALA A 70 -7.92 -21.51 -1.84
C ALA A 70 -9.33 -21.41 -2.46
N PRO A 71 -9.62 -22.24 -3.47
CA PRO A 71 -10.56 -21.95 -4.56
C PRO A 71 -11.99 -21.66 -4.13
#